data_AF-A0A950FUG6-F1
#
_entry.id   AF-A0A950FUG6-F1
#
_cell.length_a   1.000
_cell.length_b   1.000
_cell.length_c   1.000
_cell.angle_alpha   90.00
_cell.angle_beta   90.00
_cell.angle_gamma   90.00
#
_symmetry.space_group_name_H-M   'P 1'
#
loop_
_entity.id
_entity.type
_entity.pdbx_description
1 polymer ?
#
loop_
_entity_poly.entity_id
_entity_poly.type
_entity_poly.pdbx_seq_one_letter_code
_entity_poly.pdbx_strand_id
1 'polypeptide(L)'
;MKTATLARLLAAGAIAVGLSACSGGAAQPPQLPQSGPHKSSVFRDVGTSGSSRSVSTVAIGHCTQVATSKGILYAKLVPTAAVDHANVDASHCDIGIYLGPSSHGQRIDHTSVTDADQYGIFADQAQNVTIDHTTVSKIGNHTNGAFAPNGVQTGVGLYFRGATGTVDHTDISLYQKNGTAFNCLFDDVTGACLKPSSVSMMHSTAVGLGQVGFIAQNGIQYLDSTAPQFEHNSATNNSYYNPADTLYNGSATGFLFLCTNVASESQLRAQHNAAENNDFNYYVDNNPADC
;
A
#
# COMPACT_ATOMS: atom_id res chain seq x y z
N MET A 1 14.80 32.73 25.63
CA MET A 1 13.71 31.97 26.29
C MET A 1 12.37 32.47 25.78
N LYS A 2 11.84 31.86 24.71
CA LYS A 2 10.40 31.89 24.38
C LYS A 2 10.09 30.55 23.70
N THR A 3 9.53 29.67 24.50
CA THR A 3 8.91 28.39 24.16
C THR A 3 7.68 28.64 23.31
N ALA A 4 7.68 28.12 22.08
CA ALA A 4 6.48 27.84 21.30
C ALA A 4 6.59 26.38 20.86
N THR A 5 6.05 25.50 21.70
CA THR A 5 6.07 24.06 21.53
C THR A 5 5.05 23.64 20.49
N LEU A 6 5.56 23.18 19.34
CA LEU A 6 5.17 21.98 18.60
C LEU A 6 3.86 21.29 19.03
N ALA A 7 2.86 21.36 18.14
CA ALA A 7 1.80 20.37 18.00
C ALA A 7 1.39 20.27 16.52
N ARG A 8 2.32 19.81 15.69
CA ARG A 8 2.05 19.24 14.36
C ARG A 8 2.89 17.97 14.28
N LEU A 9 2.40 16.88 14.87
CA LEU A 9 3.02 15.58 14.77
C LEU A 9 1.95 14.50 14.61
N LEU A 10 1.97 13.86 13.43
CA LEU A 10 1.51 12.50 13.16
C LEU A 10 0.00 12.20 13.26
N ALA A 11 -0.78 12.87 12.42
CA ALA A 11 -2.00 12.29 11.84
C ALA A 11 -1.77 12.07 10.32
N ALA A 12 -0.75 11.29 9.95
CA ALA A 12 -0.45 10.92 8.55
C ALA A 12 -1.46 9.90 7.97
N GLY A 13 -2.74 10.09 8.29
CA GLY A 13 -3.86 9.26 7.84
C GLY A 13 -5.22 9.79 8.32
N ALA A 14 -5.29 11.05 8.73
CA ALA A 14 -6.49 11.62 9.33
C ALA A 14 -6.66 13.09 8.92
N ILE A 15 -6.49 13.40 7.63
CA ILE A 15 -6.90 14.71 7.12
C ILE A 15 -8.43 14.71 7.09
N ALA A 16 -9.03 15.35 8.09
CA ALA A 16 -10.41 15.79 8.02
C ALA A 16 -10.47 16.98 7.04
N VAL A 17 -10.50 16.67 5.74
CA VAL A 17 -10.69 17.70 4.72
C VAL A 17 -12.12 18.21 4.88
N GLY A 18 -12.25 19.50 5.19
CA GLY A 18 -13.54 20.17 5.20
C GLY A 18 -14.16 20.10 3.81
N LEU A 19 -15.06 19.14 3.60
CA LEU A 19 -15.94 19.08 2.43
C LEU A 19 -16.83 20.32 2.44
N SER A 20 -16.38 21.39 1.79
CA SER A 20 -17.25 22.48 1.38
C SER A 20 -18.22 21.91 0.34
N ALA A 21 -19.44 21.62 0.78
CA ALA A 21 -20.53 21.16 -0.05
C ALA A 21 -20.84 22.20 -1.15
N CYS A 22 -20.30 21.98 -2.36
CA CYS A 22 -20.88 22.56 -3.56
C CYS A 22 -22.19 21.82 -3.84
N SER A 23 -23.31 22.47 -3.51
CA SER A 23 -24.65 22.03 -3.88
C SER A 23 -24.84 22.15 -5.40
N GLY A 24 -24.34 21.16 -6.13
CA GLY A 24 -24.62 20.94 -7.56
C GLY A 24 -25.71 19.89 -7.71
N GLY A 25 -26.78 20.23 -8.43
CA GLY A 25 -27.94 19.36 -8.65
C GLY A 25 -27.56 17.99 -9.19
N ALA A 26 -28.33 16.98 -8.77
CA ALA A 26 -28.15 15.58 -9.16
C ALA A 26 -28.13 15.42 -10.69
N ALA A 27 -26.94 15.20 -11.25
CA ALA A 27 -26.79 14.69 -12.60
C ALA A 27 -27.10 13.19 -12.60
N GLN A 28 -28.00 12.79 -13.49
CA GLN A 28 -28.41 11.41 -13.69
C GLN A 28 -27.19 10.59 -14.18
N PRO A 29 -26.93 9.39 -13.60
CA PRO A 29 -25.76 8.61 -13.97
C PRO A 29 -25.83 8.18 -15.44
N PRO A 30 -24.71 8.24 -16.18
CA PRO A 30 -24.65 7.74 -17.55
C PRO A 30 -24.93 6.23 -17.56
N GLN A 31 -25.84 5.81 -18.44
CA GLN A 31 -26.13 4.40 -18.65
C GLN A 31 -24.90 3.71 -19.26
N LEU A 32 -24.46 2.63 -18.62
CA LEU A 32 -23.41 1.76 -19.12
C LEU A 32 -23.84 1.11 -20.44
N PRO A 33 -22.95 1.03 -21.45
CA PRO A 33 -23.23 0.26 -22.65
C PRO A 33 -23.35 -1.23 -22.30
N GLN A 34 -24.44 -1.86 -22.76
CA GLN A 34 -24.67 -3.29 -22.62
C GLN A 34 -23.59 -4.05 -23.40
N SER A 35 -22.75 -4.80 -22.69
CA SER A 35 -21.75 -5.69 -23.27
C SER A 35 -22.43 -6.88 -23.95
N GLY A 36 -22.24 -7.02 -25.26
CA GLY A 36 -22.65 -8.21 -26.00
C GLY A 36 -21.82 -9.45 -25.64
N PRO A 37 -22.29 -10.66 -26.02
CA PRO A 37 -21.65 -11.92 -25.64
C PRO A 37 -20.26 -12.06 -26.28
N HIS A 38 -19.22 -12.15 -25.45
CA HIS A 38 -17.86 -12.45 -25.87
C HIS A 38 -17.73 -13.92 -26.31
N LYS A 39 -17.16 -14.14 -27.50
CA LYS A 39 -16.83 -15.47 -28.02
C LYS A 39 -15.71 -16.09 -27.19
N SER A 40 -15.97 -17.28 -26.65
CA SER A 40 -14.99 -18.11 -25.95
C SER A 40 -13.89 -18.56 -26.92
N SER A 41 -12.67 -18.08 -26.72
CA SER A 41 -11.47 -18.53 -27.42
C SER A 41 -10.90 -19.76 -26.71
N VAL A 42 -10.89 -20.87 -27.42
CA VAL A 42 -10.25 -22.13 -27.02
C VAL A 42 -8.74 -21.92 -26.92
N PHE A 43 -8.19 -22.00 -25.71
CA PHE A 43 -6.76 -22.07 -25.46
C PHE A 43 -6.25 -23.47 -25.85
N ARG A 44 -5.20 -23.51 -26.67
CA ARG A 44 -4.42 -24.73 -26.94
C ARG A 44 -3.33 -24.83 -25.88
N ASP A 45 -3.30 -25.95 -25.18
CA ASP A 45 -2.21 -26.32 -24.27
C ASP A 45 -0.88 -26.43 -25.03
N VAL A 46 0.05 -25.53 -24.73
CA VAL A 46 1.46 -25.65 -25.12
C VAL A 46 2.17 -26.33 -23.96
N GLY A 47 2.70 -27.52 -24.20
CA GLY A 47 3.40 -28.32 -23.20
C GLY A 47 4.59 -27.57 -22.59
N THR A 48 4.51 -27.26 -21.31
CA THR A 48 5.61 -26.71 -20.52
C THR A 48 6.47 -27.85 -19.98
N SER A 49 7.72 -27.94 -20.44
CA SER A 49 8.77 -28.74 -19.80
C SER A 49 9.09 -28.12 -18.43
N GLY A 50 8.47 -28.67 -17.38
CA GLY A 50 8.64 -28.23 -16.00
C GLY A 50 10.06 -28.48 -15.49
N SER A 51 10.89 -27.44 -15.49
CA SER A 51 12.10 -27.42 -14.67
C SER A 51 11.67 -27.27 -13.21
N SER A 52 11.74 -28.36 -12.46
CA SER A 52 11.50 -28.39 -11.01
C SER A 52 12.58 -27.55 -10.32
N ARG A 53 12.36 -26.25 -10.19
CA ARG A 53 13.22 -25.36 -9.38
C ARG A 53 12.90 -25.56 -7.90
N SER A 54 13.96 -25.74 -7.12
CA SER A 54 13.89 -25.93 -5.67
C SER A 54 13.36 -24.66 -5.02
N VAL A 55 12.14 -24.70 -4.49
CA VAL A 55 11.60 -23.65 -3.63
C VAL A 55 12.40 -23.66 -2.34
N SER A 56 13.21 -22.62 -2.10
CA SER A 56 13.86 -22.43 -0.80
C SER A 56 12.81 -21.97 0.19
N THR A 57 12.35 -22.90 1.01
CA THR A 57 11.62 -22.56 2.23
C THR A 57 12.62 -21.95 3.20
N VAL A 58 12.49 -20.64 3.44
CA VAL A 58 13.24 -19.97 4.51
C VAL A 58 12.82 -20.64 5.81
N ALA A 59 13.78 -21.21 6.55
CA ALA A 59 13.50 -21.88 7.82
C ALA A 59 12.68 -20.96 8.74
N ILE A 60 11.84 -21.52 9.61
CA ILE A 60 11.09 -20.78 10.64
C ILE A 60 12.10 -20.11 11.57
N GLY A 61 12.62 -18.96 11.15
CA GLY A 61 13.56 -18.15 11.89
C GLY A 61 12.83 -17.35 12.94
N HIS A 62 13.50 -17.12 14.07
CA HIS A 62 13.13 -16.08 15.02
C HIS A 62 13.14 -14.72 14.32
N CYS A 63 12.23 -13.83 14.71
CA CYS A 63 12.22 -12.48 14.18
C CYS A 63 13.53 -11.74 14.57
N THR A 64 14.11 -11.02 13.62
CA THR A 64 15.32 -10.23 13.79
C THR A 64 14.95 -8.81 14.19
N GLN A 65 15.49 -8.33 15.30
CA GLN A 65 15.32 -6.94 15.70
C GLN A 65 15.97 -6.01 14.68
N VAL A 66 15.21 -5.02 14.20
CA VAL A 66 15.66 -4.01 13.23
C VAL A 66 15.36 -2.60 13.75
N ALA A 67 16.28 -1.67 13.50
CA ALA A 67 16.07 -0.26 13.79
C ALA A 67 15.50 0.42 12.55
N THR A 68 14.26 0.90 12.66
CA THR A 68 13.54 1.55 11.55
C THR A 68 13.27 3.02 11.87
N SER A 69 12.86 3.78 10.86
CA SER A 69 12.33 5.14 11.03
C SER A 69 11.04 5.19 11.86
N LYS A 70 10.42 4.05 12.19
CA LYS A 70 9.25 3.91 13.07
C LYS A 70 9.62 3.38 14.46
N GLY A 71 10.91 3.26 14.77
CA GLY A 71 11.41 2.68 16.01
C GLY A 71 11.93 1.25 15.83
N ILE A 72 12.12 0.56 16.94
CA ILE A 72 12.56 -0.83 16.96
C ILE A 72 11.38 -1.74 16.62
N LEU A 73 11.56 -2.59 15.61
CA LEU A 73 10.59 -3.59 15.17
C LEU A 73 11.28 -4.94 14.96
N TYR A 74 10.50 -6.01 14.79
CA TYR A 74 11.01 -7.35 14.56
C TYR A 74 10.62 -7.86 13.18
N ALA A 75 11.62 -8.15 12.33
CA ALA A 75 11.42 -8.59 10.95
C ALA A 75 11.68 -10.09 10.79
N LYS A 76 10.86 -10.77 9.97
CA LYS A 76 11.08 -12.18 9.65
C LYS A 76 12.31 -12.40 8.79
N LEU A 77 12.52 -11.53 7.80
CA LEU A 77 13.64 -11.59 6.87
C LEU A 77 14.30 -10.21 6.69
N VAL A 78 15.63 -10.18 6.81
CA VAL A 78 16.47 -9.03 6.47
C VAL A 78 17.47 -9.49 5.40
N PRO A 79 17.13 -9.38 4.11
CA PRO A 79 17.90 -10.02 3.06
C PRO A 79 19.20 -9.25 2.78
N THR A 80 20.30 -10.00 2.61
CA THR A 80 21.59 -9.47 2.14
C THR A 80 21.85 -9.80 0.66
N ALA A 81 20.94 -10.52 0.02
CA ALA A 81 20.97 -10.91 -1.39
C ALA A 81 19.53 -11.03 -1.94
N ALA A 82 19.37 -11.07 -3.26
CA ALA A 82 18.05 -11.16 -3.89
C ALA A 82 17.19 -12.29 -3.29
N VAL A 83 15.91 -12.02 -3.09
CA VAL A 83 14.91 -12.97 -2.61
C VAL A 83 14.10 -13.40 -3.82
N ASP A 84 14.10 -14.69 -4.14
CA ASP A 84 13.45 -15.22 -5.34
C ASP A 84 12.73 -16.52 -5.01
N HIS A 85 11.47 -16.65 -5.43
CA HIS A 85 10.62 -17.83 -5.19
C HIS A 85 10.55 -18.25 -3.71
N ALA A 86 10.56 -17.28 -2.79
CA ALA A 86 10.53 -17.53 -1.35
C ALA A 86 9.09 -17.50 -0.80
N ASN A 87 8.85 -18.27 0.26
CA ASN A 87 7.63 -18.16 1.08
C ASN A 87 8.03 -17.64 2.46
N VAL A 88 7.64 -16.41 2.78
CA VAL A 88 7.94 -15.71 4.03
C VAL A 88 6.68 -15.63 4.88
N ASP A 89 6.50 -16.63 5.74
CA ASP A 89 5.50 -16.60 6.82
C ASP A 89 6.06 -15.78 7.99
N ALA A 90 5.49 -14.60 8.17
CA ALA A 90 5.90 -13.61 9.17
C ALA A 90 5.04 -13.65 10.43
N SER A 91 4.32 -14.75 10.67
CA SER A 91 3.57 -14.96 11.90
C SER A 91 4.44 -14.64 13.13
N HIS A 92 3.91 -13.80 14.01
CA HIS A 92 4.57 -13.29 15.23
C HIS A 92 5.72 -12.30 15.03
N CYS A 93 5.92 -11.79 13.82
CA CYS A 93 6.84 -10.69 13.52
C CYS A 93 6.06 -9.42 13.14
N ASP A 94 6.62 -8.26 13.45
CA ASP A 94 6.05 -6.98 13.01
C ASP A 94 6.16 -6.80 11.49
N ILE A 95 7.27 -7.27 10.92
CA ILE A 95 7.60 -7.09 9.50
C ILE A 95 7.85 -8.45 8.83
N GLY A 96 7.34 -8.67 7.63
CA GLY A 96 7.74 -9.81 6.81
C GLY A 96 9.16 -9.65 6.26
N ILE A 97 9.35 -8.74 5.31
CA ILE A 97 10.67 -8.45 4.74
C ILE A 97 11.05 -7.00 5.04
N TYR A 98 12.18 -6.79 5.70
CA TYR A 98 12.72 -5.46 5.98
C TYR A 98 13.91 -5.12 5.07
N LEU A 99 13.83 -3.99 4.39
CA LEU A 99 14.89 -3.41 3.56
C LEU A 99 15.29 -2.07 4.15
N GLY A 100 16.43 -2.05 4.85
CA GLY A 100 16.90 -0.86 5.56
C GLY A 100 17.73 0.11 4.70
N PRO A 101 18.31 1.15 5.32
CA PRO A 101 19.09 2.17 4.61
C PRO A 101 20.30 1.64 3.83
N SER A 102 20.84 0.47 4.21
CA SER A 102 21.96 -0.18 3.53
C SER A 102 21.55 -1.05 2.34
N SER A 103 20.24 -1.23 2.10
CA SER A 103 19.74 -2.01 0.97
C SER A 103 19.76 -1.16 -0.31
N HIS A 104 20.60 -1.56 -1.27
CA HIS A 104 20.77 -0.91 -2.56
C HIS A 104 20.64 -1.93 -3.69
N GLY A 105 19.65 -1.75 -4.57
CA GLY A 105 19.45 -2.68 -5.69
C GLY A 105 18.84 -4.03 -5.27
N GLN A 106 18.20 -4.10 -4.10
CA GLN A 106 17.61 -5.34 -3.63
C GLN A 106 16.44 -5.75 -4.51
N ARG A 107 16.39 -7.03 -4.89
CA ARG A 107 15.29 -7.62 -5.67
C ARG A 107 14.52 -8.63 -4.83
N ILE A 108 13.19 -8.50 -4.83
CA ILE A 108 12.23 -9.46 -4.30
C ILE A 108 11.37 -9.90 -5.48
N ASP A 109 11.38 -11.19 -5.79
CA ASP A 109 10.75 -11.72 -6.99
C ASP A 109 10.03 -13.04 -6.72
N HIS A 110 8.88 -13.26 -7.36
CA HIS A 110 8.10 -14.50 -7.25
C HIS A 110 7.88 -14.95 -5.80
N THR A 111 7.81 -14.01 -4.87
CA THR A 111 7.86 -14.26 -3.43
C THR A 111 6.48 -14.07 -2.81
N SER A 112 6.13 -14.89 -1.83
CA SER A 112 4.92 -14.73 -1.03
C SER A 112 5.29 -14.27 0.38
N VAL A 113 4.62 -13.23 0.89
CA VAL A 113 4.80 -12.72 2.25
C VAL A 113 3.45 -12.67 2.96
N THR A 114 3.35 -13.32 4.11
CA THR A 114 2.08 -13.40 4.85
C THR A 114 2.23 -13.15 6.34
N ASP A 115 1.10 -12.80 6.97
CA ASP A 115 0.87 -12.88 8.42
C ASP A 115 1.75 -11.97 9.31
N ALA A 116 2.32 -10.89 8.76
CA ALA A 116 3.03 -9.88 9.55
C ALA A 116 2.07 -8.96 10.32
N ASP A 117 2.41 -8.60 11.55
CA ASP A 117 1.53 -7.82 12.44
C ASP A 117 1.43 -6.34 12.05
N GLN A 118 2.45 -5.78 11.38
CA GLN A 118 2.47 -4.36 11.00
C GLN A 118 2.71 -4.13 9.51
N TYR A 119 3.73 -4.76 8.92
CA TYR A 119 4.19 -4.48 7.55
C TYR A 119 4.53 -5.77 6.80
N GLY A 120 4.01 -5.96 5.58
CA GLY A 120 4.38 -7.11 4.76
C GLY A 120 5.83 -6.96 4.29
N ILE A 121 6.08 -5.96 3.45
CA ILE A 121 7.42 -5.55 3.04
C ILE A 121 7.63 -4.09 3.43
N PHE A 122 8.65 -3.81 4.23
CA PHE A 122 9.01 -2.45 4.65
C PHE A 122 10.36 -2.03 4.07
N ALA A 123 10.31 -1.17 3.05
CA ALA A 123 11.46 -0.47 2.49
C ALA A 123 11.64 0.88 3.18
N ASP A 124 12.58 0.92 4.12
CA ASP A 124 12.87 2.08 4.97
C ASP A 124 14.17 2.72 4.53
N GLN A 125 14.05 3.81 3.78
CA GLN A 125 15.16 4.55 3.17
C GLN A 125 16.02 3.78 2.17
N ALA A 126 15.67 2.52 1.87
CA ALA A 126 16.31 1.68 0.85
C ALA A 126 16.29 2.32 -0.54
N GLN A 127 17.24 1.95 -1.39
CA GLN A 127 17.41 2.55 -2.72
C GLN A 127 17.32 1.52 -3.83
N ASN A 128 16.65 1.89 -4.93
CA ASN A 128 16.54 1.07 -6.14
C ASN A 128 16.03 -0.34 -5.84
N VAL A 129 15.01 -0.44 -4.97
CA VAL A 129 14.38 -1.73 -4.65
C VAL A 129 13.49 -2.16 -5.80
N THR A 130 13.53 -3.44 -6.17
CA THR A 130 12.59 -4.03 -7.13
C THR A 130 11.75 -5.09 -6.43
N ILE A 131 10.43 -4.93 -6.47
CA ILE A 131 9.45 -5.94 -6.06
C ILE A 131 8.68 -6.33 -7.32
N ASP A 132 8.71 -7.62 -7.65
CA ASP A 132 8.17 -8.13 -8.92
C ASP A 132 7.49 -9.48 -8.70
N HIS A 133 6.37 -9.73 -9.40
CA HIS A 133 5.63 -11.01 -9.34
C HIS A 133 5.38 -11.53 -7.91
N THR A 134 5.17 -10.63 -6.96
CA THR A 134 5.15 -10.94 -5.52
C THR A 134 3.72 -10.92 -4.99
N THR A 135 3.40 -11.76 -4.01
CA THR A 135 2.13 -11.73 -3.29
C THR A 135 2.36 -11.30 -1.85
N VAL A 136 1.58 -10.35 -1.35
CA VAL A 136 1.60 -9.91 0.03
C VAL A 136 0.19 -9.99 0.60
N SER A 137 -0.03 -10.74 1.68
CA SER A 137 -1.38 -10.90 2.22
C SER A 137 -1.47 -11.10 3.72
N LYS A 138 -2.66 -10.85 4.28
CA LYS A 138 -2.98 -11.02 5.72
C LYS A 138 -2.06 -10.18 6.62
N ILE A 139 -1.96 -8.89 6.30
CA ILE A 139 -1.03 -7.99 7.00
C ILE A 139 -1.80 -7.11 7.98
N GLY A 140 -1.38 -7.13 9.24
CA GLY A 140 -2.03 -6.43 10.35
C GLY A 140 -2.38 -7.38 11.50
N ASN A 141 -2.99 -6.85 12.55
CA ASN A 141 -3.35 -7.66 13.72
C ASN A 141 -4.53 -8.58 13.39
N HIS A 142 -4.26 -9.88 13.28
CA HIS A 142 -5.27 -10.89 13.00
C HIS A 142 -4.97 -12.20 13.71
N THR A 143 -5.97 -13.06 13.82
CA THR A 143 -5.83 -14.42 14.37
C THR A 143 -6.71 -15.35 13.58
N ASN A 144 -6.17 -16.47 13.11
CA ASN A 144 -6.88 -17.42 12.24
C ASN A 144 -7.52 -16.75 11.01
N GLY A 145 -6.85 -15.73 10.45
CA GLY A 145 -7.32 -14.96 9.31
C GLY A 145 -8.36 -13.87 9.62
N ALA A 146 -8.84 -13.74 10.86
CA ALA A 146 -9.78 -12.70 11.25
C ALA A 146 -9.05 -11.49 11.86
N PHE A 147 -9.27 -10.30 11.30
CA PHE A 147 -8.66 -9.06 11.77
C PHE A 147 -9.28 -8.57 13.08
N ALA A 148 -8.44 -8.15 14.02
CA ALA A 148 -8.88 -7.56 15.28
C ALA A 148 -9.43 -6.15 15.04
N PRO A 149 -10.65 -5.81 15.51
CA PRO A 149 -11.26 -4.49 15.34
C PRO A 149 -10.70 -3.48 16.36
N ASN A 150 -9.39 -3.31 16.37
CA ASN A 150 -8.68 -2.51 17.38
C ASN A 150 -8.44 -1.06 16.95
N GLY A 151 -8.75 -0.70 15.69
CA GLY A 151 -8.51 0.64 15.12
C GLY A 151 -7.04 1.05 15.03
N VAL A 152 -6.12 0.10 15.25
CA VAL A 152 -4.69 0.37 15.22
C VAL A 152 -4.27 0.66 13.79
N GLN A 153 -3.46 1.70 13.63
CA GLN A 153 -3.06 2.26 12.35
C GLN A 153 -1.90 1.49 11.69
N THR A 154 -1.92 0.15 11.80
CA THR A 154 -0.93 -0.80 11.27
C THR A 154 -1.57 -1.73 10.25
N GLY A 155 -0.79 -2.64 9.67
CA GLY A 155 -1.27 -3.59 8.67
C GLY A 155 -1.18 -3.02 7.26
N VAL A 156 0.05 -2.71 6.83
CA VAL A 156 0.35 -2.18 5.50
C VAL A 156 1.07 -3.24 4.67
N GLY A 157 0.53 -3.62 3.52
CA GLY A 157 1.15 -4.64 2.65
C GLY A 157 2.57 -4.25 2.23
N LEU A 158 2.71 -3.17 1.46
CA LEU A 158 3.99 -2.59 1.07
C LEU A 158 4.15 -1.21 1.67
N TYR A 159 5.21 -0.97 2.43
CA TYR A 159 5.50 0.34 2.99
C TYR A 159 6.87 0.84 2.53
N PHE A 160 6.88 1.94 1.79
CA PHE A 160 8.08 2.64 1.35
C PHE A 160 8.15 3.99 2.07
N ARG A 161 9.22 4.23 2.82
CA ARG A 161 9.42 5.49 3.53
C ARG A 161 10.78 6.10 3.21
N GLY A 162 10.77 7.22 2.48
CA GLY A 162 11.98 7.80 1.89
C GLY A 162 12.79 6.83 1.05
N ALA A 163 12.11 5.85 0.43
CA ALA A 163 12.72 4.79 -0.34
C ALA A 163 12.44 4.95 -1.84
N THR A 164 13.27 4.33 -2.68
CA THR A 164 13.13 4.40 -4.14
C THR A 164 13.08 3.01 -4.75
N GLY A 165 12.41 2.86 -5.88
CA GLY A 165 12.29 1.55 -6.51
C GLY A 165 11.20 1.40 -7.56
N THR A 166 10.87 0.14 -7.82
CA THR A 166 9.81 -0.31 -8.72
C THR A 166 9.00 -1.42 -8.07
N VAL A 167 7.68 -1.37 -8.23
CA VAL A 167 6.74 -2.45 -7.87
C VAL A 167 6.00 -2.83 -9.14
N ASP A 168 6.10 -4.09 -9.57
CA ASP A 168 5.45 -4.57 -10.79
C ASP A 168 4.80 -5.93 -10.54
N HIS A 169 3.71 -6.23 -11.26
CA HIS A 169 2.99 -7.52 -11.19
C HIS A 169 2.78 -8.05 -9.77
N THR A 170 2.47 -7.16 -8.81
CA THR A 170 2.42 -7.51 -7.38
C THR A 170 0.98 -7.50 -6.88
N ASP A 171 0.58 -8.59 -6.21
CA ASP A 171 -0.75 -8.78 -5.65
C ASP A 171 -0.72 -8.55 -4.14
N ILE A 172 -1.43 -7.51 -3.68
CA ILE A 172 -1.61 -7.19 -2.27
C ILE A 172 -3.07 -7.43 -1.88
N SER A 173 -3.31 -8.23 -0.84
CA SER A 173 -4.68 -8.53 -0.39
C SER A 173 -4.81 -8.67 1.12
N LEU A 174 -6.02 -8.50 1.66
CA LEU A 174 -6.31 -8.75 3.08
C LEU A 174 -5.35 -7.99 4.01
N TYR A 175 -5.25 -6.67 3.86
CA TYR A 175 -4.48 -5.79 4.73
C TYR A 175 -5.41 -5.05 5.69
N GLN A 176 -4.94 -4.75 6.89
CA GLN A 176 -5.77 -4.06 7.89
C GLN A 176 -5.99 -2.59 7.56
N LYS A 177 -4.94 -1.88 7.11
CA LYS A 177 -4.99 -0.43 6.87
C LYS A 177 -4.73 -0.07 5.41
N ASN A 178 -3.52 -0.30 4.89
CA ASN A 178 -3.19 0.10 3.52
C ASN A 178 -2.67 -1.09 2.72
N GLY A 179 -3.03 -1.19 1.44
CA GLY A 179 -2.39 -2.16 0.54
C GLY A 179 -0.94 -1.75 0.34
N THR A 180 -0.75 -0.54 -0.18
CA THR A 180 0.56 0.06 -0.39
C THR A 180 0.58 1.51 0.10
N ALA A 181 1.68 1.91 0.72
CA ALA A 181 1.93 3.31 1.08
C ALA A 181 3.36 3.75 0.74
N PHE A 182 3.46 4.82 -0.06
CA PHE A 182 4.69 5.50 -0.43
C PHE A 182 4.73 6.86 0.25
N ASN A 183 5.50 6.96 1.35
CA ASN A 183 5.54 8.14 2.18
C ASN A 183 6.91 8.81 2.17
N CYS A 184 6.92 10.11 2.44
CA CYS A 184 8.15 10.78 2.82
C CYS A 184 8.74 10.27 4.15
N LEU A 185 10.06 10.34 4.27
CA LEU A 185 10.73 10.40 5.56
C LEU A 185 10.63 11.84 6.10
N PHE A 186 9.88 12.05 7.18
CA PHE A 186 9.74 13.36 7.82
C PHE A 186 10.80 13.60 8.87
N ASP A 187 11.15 14.88 9.05
CA ASP A 187 11.87 15.38 10.20
C ASP A 187 10.90 15.55 11.37
N ASP A 188 11.15 14.88 12.49
CA ASP A 188 10.23 14.89 13.65
C ASP A 188 10.18 16.25 14.37
N VAL A 189 11.10 17.18 14.08
CA VAL A 189 11.14 18.50 14.73
C VAL A 189 10.38 19.53 13.89
N THR A 190 10.63 19.56 12.59
CA THR A 190 10.11 20.56 11.66
C THR A 190 8.85 20.08 10.96
N GLY A 191 8.59 18.76 10.93
CA GLY A 191 7.55 18.15 10.13
C GLY A 191 7.84 18.18 8.63
N ALA A 192 9.02 18.64 8.21
CA ALA A 192 9.37 18.76 6.80
C ALA A 192 9.66 17.39 6.19
N CYS A 193 9.28 17.23 4.93
CA CYS A 193 9.68 16.08 4.14
C CYS A 193 11.20 16.14 3.85
N LEU A 194 11.97 15.24 4.47
CA LEU A 194 13.43 15.13 4.27
C LEU A 194 13.77 14.37 2.99
N LYS A 195 13.00 13.31 2.71
CA LYS A 195 13.25 12.40 1.60
C LYS A 195 11.94 11.83 1.08
N PRO A 196 11.40 12.34 -0.04
CA PRO A 196 10.20 11.76 -0.64
C PRO A 196 10.51 10.35 -1.11
N SER A 197 9.53 9.46 -1.00
CA SER A 197 9.62 8.18 -1.72
C SER A 197 9.45 8.44 -3.23
N SER A 198 10.20 7.69 -4.04
CA SER A 198 10.10 7.76 -5.50
C SER A 198 10.02 6.35 -6.06
N VAL A 199 8.79 5.86 -6.22
CA VAL A 199 8.53 4.48 -6.62
C VAL A 199 7.58 4.46 -7.80
N SER A 200 7.99 3.77 -8.87
CA SER A 200 7.09 3.42 -9.96
C SER A 200 6.29 2.18 -9.56
N MET A 201 4.98 2.18 -9.84
CA MET A 201 4.12 1.03 -9.59
C MET A 201 3.28 0.70 -10.81
N MET A 202 3.36 -0.55 -11.27
CA MET A 202 2.77 -1.00 -12.52
C MET A 202 2.10 -2.37 -12.35
N HIS A 203 1.05 -2.64 -13.13
CA HIS A 203 0.38 -3.96 -13.24
C HIS A 203 0.08 -4.64 -11.90
N SER A 204 -0.16 -3.87 -10.85
CA SER A 204 -0.27 -4.39 -9.48
C SER A 204 -1.68 -4.20 -8.95
N THR A 205 -2.07 -5.05 -8.01
CA THR A 205 -3.44 -5.11 -7.49
C THR A 205 -3.44 -4.97 -5.98
N ALA A 206 -4.37 -4.17 -5.45
CA ALA A 206 -4.61 -4.02 -4.01
C ALA A 206 -6.09 -4.33 -3.68
N VAL A 207 -6.35 -5.42 -2.96
CA VAL A 207 -7.71 -5.82 -2.56
C VAL A 207 -7.89 -5.72 -1.04
N GLY A 208 -8.76 -4.81 -0.62
CA GLY A 208 -9.09 -4.59 0.79
C GLY A 208 -9.90 -5.73 1.41
N LEU A 209 -10.41 -5.52 2.62
CA LEU A 209 -11.23 -6.51 3.35
C LEU A 209 -12.71 -6.44 2.99
N GLY A 210 -13.10 -5.48 2.14
CA GLY A 210 -14.50 -5.05 1.99
C GLY A 210 -14.87 -4.01 3.03
N GLN A 211 -16.15 -3.94 3.38
CA GLN A 211 -16.64 -3.02 4.40
C GLN A 211 -16.18 -3.45 5.80
N VAL A 212 -15.36 -2.62 6.44
CA VAL A 212 -14.91 -2.79 7.83
C VAL A 212 -15.38 -1.64 8.72
N GLY A 213 -15.54 -1.90 10.02
CA GLY A 213 -16.01 -0.91 10.99
C GLY A 213 -14.94 -0.38 11.95
N PHE A 214 -13.67 -0.72 11.73
CA PHE A 214 -12.60 -0.42 12.68
C PHE A 214 -11.51 0.52 12.14
N ILE A 215 -11.30 0.59 10.83
CA ILE A 215 -10.30 1.50 10.24
C ILE A 215 -10.60 1.77 8.76
N ALA A 216 -10.33 2.99 8.30
CA ALA A 216 -10.35 3.34 6.89
C ALA A 216 -9.23 2.62 6.13
N GLN A 217 -9.60 1.90 5.07
CA GLN A 217 -8.65 1.18 4.22
C GLN A 217 -8.28 2.00 2.99
N ASN A 218 -6.99 2.07 2.64
CA ASN A 218 -6.57 2.59 1.35
C ASN A 218 -5.90 1.51 0.51
N GLY A 219 -6.24 1.42 -0.77
CA GLY A 219 -5.61 0.48 -1.70
C GLY A 219 -4.15 0.84 -1.93
N ILE A 220 -3.91 1.92 -2.68
CA ILE A 220 -2.58 2.44 -2.96
C ILE A 220 -2.52 3.92 -2.58
N GLN A 221 -1.55 4.27 -1.75
CA GLN A 221 -1.35 5.61 -1.23
C GLN A 221 0.02 6.18 -1.60
N TYR A 222 0.04 7.40 -2.14
CA TYR A 222 1.22 8.26 -2.22
C TYR A 222 1.00 9.50 -1.34
N LEU A 223 1.89 9.73 -0.37
CA LEU A 223 1.85 10.89 0.54
C LEU A 223 3.23 11.58 0.58
N ASP A 224 3.29 12.85 0.18
CA ASP A 224 4.53 13.63 0.11
C ASP A 224 5.62 12.88 -0.67
N SER A 225 5.21 12.31 -1.78
CA SER A 225 6.02 11.39 -2.56
C SER A 225 5.81 11.61 -4.05
N THR A 226 6.74 11.09 -4.84
CA THR A 226 6.68 11.15 -6.29
C THR A 226 6.26 9.79 -6.82
N ALA A 227 5.33 9.80 -7.78
CA ALA A 227 4.95 8.67 -8.60
C ALA A 227 5.50 8.89 -10.02
N PRO A 228 6.74 8.45 -10.33
CA PRO A 228 7.33 8.66 -11.66
C PRO A 228 6.53 7.96 -12.75
N GLN A 229 6.08 6.73 -12.48
CA GLN A 229 5.17 5.96 -13.33
C GLN A 229 4.14 5.24 -12.45
N PHE A 230 2.86 5.38 -12.80
CA PHE A 230 1.75 4.75 -12.09
C PHE A 230 0.68 4.33 -13.10
N GLU A 231 0.74 3.11 -13.59
CA GLU A 231 -0.12 2.65 -14.69
C GLU A 231 -0.56 1.19 -14.55
N HIS A 232 -1.73 0.87 -15.11
CA HIS A 232 -2.30 -0.48 -15.11
C HIS A 232 -2.47 -1.12 -13.72
N ASN A 233 -2.62 -0.31 -12.67
CA ASN A 233 -2.87 -0.82 -11.33
C ASN A 233 -4.36 -0.95 -11.06
N SER A 234 -4.72 -1.84 -10.12
CA SER A 234 -6.09 -1.96 -9.63
C SER A 234 -6.19 -1.84 -8.11
N ALA A 235 -7.25 -1.20 -7.61
CA ALA A 235 -7.58 -1.15 -6.19
C ALA A 235 -9.07 -1.39 -5.94
N THR A 236 -9.41 -2.41 -5.16
CA THR A 236 -10.81 -2.79 -4.94
C THR A 236 -11.12 -3.15 -3.50
N ASN A 237 -12.41 -3.07 -3.16
CA ASN A 237 -12.97 -3.50 -1.87
C ASN A 237 -12.35 -2.78 -0.66
N ASN A 238 -12.04 -1.48 -0.79
CA ASN A 238 -11.67 -0.63 0.33
C ASN A 238 -12.89 0.15 0.81
N SER A 239 -13.53 -0.32 1.89
CA SER A 239 -14.72 0.36 2.42
C SER A 239 -14.66 0.44 3.94
N TYR A 240 -15.01 1.61 4.48
CA TYR A 240 -15.05 1.86 5.90
C TYR A 240 -16.38 2.44 6.32
N TYR A 241 -17.04 1.72 7.22
CA TYR A 241 -18.32 2.12 7.75
C TYR A 241 -18.35 1.95 9.27
N ASN A 242 -18.28 3.09 9.95
CA ASN A 242 -18.45 3.18 11.39
C ASN A 242 -19.31 4.41 11.71
N PRO A 243 -20.61 4.24 12.02
CA PRO A 243 -21.49 5.37 12.29
C PRO A 243 -21.12 6.17 13.55
N ALA A 244 -20.27 5.63 14.42
CA ALA A 244 -19.72 6.36 15.56
C ALA A 244 -18.55 7.29 15.16
N ASP A 245 -17.92 7.05 14.02
CA ASP A 245 -16.82 7.86 13.49
C ASP A 245 -17.37 8.89 12.50
N THR A 246 -17.84 10.03 13.02
CA THR A 246 -18.43 11.08 12.19
C THR A 246 -17.43 11.79 11.26
N LEU A 247 -16.14 11.51 11.40
CA LEU A 247 -15.08 12.26 10.71
C LEU A 247 -14.54 11.48 9.51
N TYR A 248 -14.36 10.16 9.66
CA TYR A 248 -13.75 9.33 8.63
C TYR A 248 -14.70 8.28 8.05
N ASN A 249 -15.95 8.15 8.56
CA ASN A 249 -16.90 7.19 8.00
C ASN A 249 -17.11 7.42 6.49
N GLY A 250 -16.89 6.36 5.71
CA GLY A 250 -16.95 6.40 4.25
C GLY A 250 -15.72 7.00 3.58
N SER A 251 -14.57 7.06 4.26
CA SER A 251 -13.33 7.66 3.71
C SER A 251 -12.30 6.66 3.18
N ALA A 252 -12.66 5.39 3.01
CA ALA A 252 -11.75 4.41 2.44
C ALA A 252 -11.53 4.67 0.94
N THR A 253 -10.29 4.61 0.47
CA THR A 253 -9.95 5.03 -0.90
C THR A 253 -9.28 3.90 -1.69
N GLY A 254 -9.62 3.73 -2.96
CA GLY A 254 -8.87 2.87 -3.87
C GLY A 254 -7.46 3.43 -4.10
N PHE A 255 -7.39 4.62 -4.68
CA PHE A 255 -6.14 5.36 -4.93
C PHE A 255 -6.12 6.72 -4.23
N LEU A 256 -5.19 6.92 -3.30
CA LEU A 256 -5.03 8.15 -2.52
C LEU A 256 -3.70 8.84 -2.87
N PHE A 257 -3.75 10.03 -3.45
CA PHE A 257 -2.58 10.84 -3.80
C PHE A 257 -2.65 12.19 -3.08
N LEU A 258 -1.70 12.43 -2.18
CA LEU A 258 -1.58 13.66 -1.39
C LEU A 258 -0.19 14.25 -1.58
N CYS A 259 -0.10 15.51 -2.03
CA CYS A 259 1.17 16.23 -2.18
C CYS A 259 2.15 15.50 -3.10
N THR A 260 1.67 15.18 -4.30
CA THR A 260 2.39 14.38 -5.31
C THR A 260 2.52 15.12 -6.64
N ASN A 261 3.18 14.49 -7.62
CA ASN A 261 3.24 14.96 -9.00
C ASN A 261 2.04 14.49 -9.87
N VAL A 262 1.08 13.74 -9.33
CA VAL A 262 -0.12 13.31 -10.07
C VAL A 262 -1.15 14.43 -10.05
N ALA A 263 -1.46 15.01 -11.20
CA ALA A 263 -2.23 16.25 -11.26
C ALA A 263 -3.74 16.07 -11.01
N SER A 264 -4.31 14.90 -11.32
CA SER A 264 -5.77 14.68 -11.25
C SER A 264 -6.16 13.20 -11.37
N GLU A 265 -7.42 12.88 -11.06
CA GLU A 265 -8.00 11.55 -11.30
C GLU A 265 -8.03 11.16 -12.78
N SER A 266 -8.23 12.12 -13.69
CA SER A 266 -8.29 11.82 -15.13
C SER A 266 -6.95 11.34 -15.66
N GLN A 267 -5.83 11.84 -15.12
CA GLN A 267 -4.50 11.31 -15.39
C GLN A 267 -4.40 9.83 -14.98
N LEU A 268 -4.86 9.49 -13.77
CA LEU A 268 -4.81 8.10 -13.28
C LEU A 268 -5.61 7.16 -14.18
N ARG A 269 -6.80 7.57 -14.63
CA ARG A 269 -7.62 6.78 -15.56
C ARG A 269 -6.99 6.67 -16.95
N ALA A 270 -6.39 7.74 -17.45
CA ALA A 270 -5.67 7.74 -18.73
C ALA A 270 -4.45 6.79 -18.72
N GLN A 271 -3.89 6.53 -17.55
CA GLN A 271 -2.83 5.55 -17.31
C GLN A 271 -3.38 4.12 -17.05
N HIS A 272 -4.62 3.84 -17.44
CA HIS A 272 -5.25 2.52 -17.33
C HIS A 272 -5.35 1.98 -15.89
N ASN A 273 -5.35 2.85 -14.87
CA ASN A 273 -5.60 2.42 -13.50
C ASN A 273 -7.10 2.27 -13.22
N ALA A 274 -7.50 1.17 -12.57
CA ALA A 274 -8.88 0.85 -12.25
C ALA A 274 -9.13 0.81 -10.74
N ALA A 275 -10.12 1.55 -10.25
CA ALA A 275 -10.56 1.44 -8.86
C ALA A 275 -12.07 1.26 -8.78
N GLU A 276 -12.50 0.22 -8.06
CA GLU A 276 -13.90 -0.22 -7.99
C GLU A 276 -14.28 -0.72 -6.61
N ASN A 277 -15.55 -0.58 -6.22
CA ASN A 277 -16.08 -1.03 -4.92
C ASN A 277 -15.30 -0.47 -3.72
N ASN A 278 -14.82 0.77 -3.83
CA ASN A 278 -14.25 1.54 -2.74
C ASN A 278 -15.24 2.64 -2.33
N ASP A 279 -15.13 3.21 -1.11
CA ASP A 279 -15.96 4.38 -0.77
C ASP A 279 -15.61 5.57 -1.69
N PHE A 280 -14.32 5.80 -1.90
CA PHE A 280 -13.77 6.67 -2.95
C PHE A 280 -12.86 5.86 -3.87
N ASN A 281 -13.12 5.87 -5.18
CA ASN A 281 -12.23 5.14 -6.10
C ASN A 281 -10.89 5.86 -6.29
N TYR A 282 -10.92 7.19 -6.39
CA TYR A 282 -9.76 8.03 -6.59
C TYR A 282 -9.89 9.23 -5.64
N TYR A 283 -8.78 9.68 -5.08
CA TYR A 283 -8.66 10.94 -4.35
C TYR A 283 -7.30 11.54 -4.66
N VAL A 284 -7.28 12.76 -5.21
CA VAL A 284 -6.06 13.49 -5.55
C VAL A 284 -6.14 14.89 -4.98
N ASP A 285 -5.20 15.24 -4.11
CA ASP A 285 -5.06 16.57 -3.53
C ASP A 285 -3.59 17.01 -3.51
N ASN A 286 -3.29 18.07 -4.25
CA ASN A 286 -1.96 18.67 -4.29
C ASN A 286 -2.03 20.16 -3.93
N ASN A 287 -3.04 20.56 -3.15
CA ASN A 287 -3.11 21.91 -2.63
C ASN A 287 -1.87 22.18 -1.75
N PRO A 288 -1.03 23.20 -2.06
CA PRO A 288 0.18 23.48 -1.30
C PRO A 288 -0.04 23.83 0.18
N ALA A 289 -1.28 24.12 0.60
CA ALA A 289 -1.61 24.36 1.99
C ALA A 289 -1.88 23.06 2.79
N ASP A 290 -2.19 21.98 2.07
CA ASP A 290 -2.37 20.63 2.61
C ASP A 290 -1.05 19.82 2.52
N CYS A 291 -0.03 20.44 1.93
CA CYS A 291 1.39 20.11 1.94
C CYS A 291 2.16 21.11 2.85
#